data_AF-A0AA43Z9A7-F1
#
_entry.id   AF-A0AA43Z9A7-F1
#
_cell.length_a   1.000
_cell.length_b   1.000
_cell.length_c   1.000
_cell.angle_alpha   90.00
_cell.angle_beta   90.00
_cell.angle_gamma   90.00
#
_symmetry.space_group_name_H-M   'P 1'
#
loop_
_entity.id
_entity.type
_entity.pdbx_description
1 polymer ?
#
loop_
_entity_poly.entity_id
_entity_poly.type
_entity_poly.pdbx_seq_one_letter_code
_entity_poly.pdbx_strand_id
1 'polypeptide(L)' 'MANPKTVKALVLVDEPAHGLKCGAVAEIPAELAEQLARAGRIDTHAKAVAAAEAAQPAAPAADVIEAED' A
#
# COMPACT_ATOMS: atom_id res chain seq x y z
N MET A 1 -2.23 22.95 11.99
CA MET A 1 -2.78 21.68 11.47
C MET A 1 -1.61 20.75 11.26
N ALA A 2 -1.54 19.65 12.01
CA ALA A 2 -0.48 18.66 11.81
C ALA A 2 -0.80 17.90 10.51
N ASN A 3 0.08 17.96 9.52
CA ASN A 3 -0.04 17.04 8.37
C ASN A 3 -0.07 15.61 8.94
N PRO A 4 -1.07 14.78 8.61
CA PRO A 4 -1.07 13.40 9.04
C PRO A 4 0.17 12.76 8.42
N LYS A 5 1.14 12.38 9.24
CA LYS A 5 2.32 11.64 8.79
C LYS A 5 1.82 10.33 8.22
N THR A 6 2.01 10.12 6.92
CA THR A 6 1.73 8.85 6.27
C THR A 6 2.96 7.95 6.36
N VAL A 7 2.73 6.64 6.33
CA VAL A 7 3.76 5.61 6.40
C VAL A 7 3.45 4.56 5.33
N LYS A 8 4.48 4.14 4.60
CA LYS A 8 4.39 2.99 3.70
C LYS A 8 4.42 1.70 4.50
N ALA A 9 3.47 0.82 4.23
CA ALA A 9 3.41 -0.50 4.84
C ALA A 9 3.00 -1.57 3.83
N LEU A 10 3.54 -2.77 4.01
CA LEU A 10 3.10 -3.97 3.29
C LEU A 10 1.82 -4.48 3.95
N VAL A 11 0.78 -4.66 3.15
CA VAL A 11 -0.48 -5.23 3.60
C VAL A 11 -0.36 -6.76 3.61
N LEU A 12 -0.54 -7.38 4.77
CA LEU A 12 -0.44 -8.84 4.95
C LEU A 12 -1.81 -9.53 4.82
N VAL A 13 -2.90 -8.79 4.99
CA VAL A 13 -4.28 -9.27 4.94
C VAL A 13 -5.14 -8.26 4.20
N ASP A 14 -6.08 -8.72 3.37
CA ASP A 14 -7.04 -7.84 2.70
C ASP A 14 -7.88 -7.05 3.72
N GLU A 15 -7.91 -5.73 3.59
CA GLU A 15 -8.70 -4.82 4.43
C GLU A 15 -9.61 -3.96 3.54
N PRO A 16 -10.77 -4.50 3.09
CA PRO A 16 -11.66 -3.83 2.15
C PRO A 16 -12.26 -2.53 2.71
N ALA A 17 -12.44 -2.42 4.03
CA ALA A 17 -12.90 -1.19 4.69
C ALA A 17 -11.95 0.00 4.47
N HIS A 18 -10.68 -0.28 4.18
CA HIS A 18 -9.63 0.71 3.91
C HIS A 18 -9.10 0.64 2.48
N GLY A 19 -9.71 -0.17 1.61
CA GLY A 19 -9.25 -0.36 0.23
C GLY A 19 -7.88 -1.02 0.10
N LEU A 20 -7.39 -1.70 1.12
CA LEU A 20 -6.07 -2.33 1.13
C LEU A 20 -6.16 -3.78 0.66
N LYS A 21 -5.21 -4.18 -0.19
CA LYS A 21 -5.11 -5.55 -0.70
C LYS A 21 -3.88 -6.27 -0.18
N CYS A 22 -4.04 -7.54 0.16
CA CYS A 22 -2.95 -8.42 0.56
C CYS A 22 -1.82 -8.41 -0.48
N GLY A 23 -0.58 -8.25 -0.02
CA GLY A 23 0.62 -8.15 -0.84
C GLY A 23 0.90 -6.77 -1.45
N ALA A 24 -0.04 -5.82 -1.35
CA ALA A 24 0.19 -4.45 -1.81
C ALA A 24 0.98 -3.63 -0.78
N VAL A 25 1.78 -2.69 -1.27
CA VAL A 25 2.36 -1.62 -0.44
C VAL A 25 1.43 -0.42 -0.54
N ALA A 26 0.93 0.03 0.61
CA ALA A 26 0.04 1.17 0.69
C ALA A 26 0.63 2.25 1.60
N GLU A 27 0.34 3.51 1.25
CA GLU A 27 0.66 4.65 2.09
C GLU A 27 -0.58 5.02 2.91
N ILE A 28 -0.49 4.85 4.24
CA ILE A 28 -1.60 5.04 5.17
C ILE A 28 -1.21 5.96 6.33
N PRO A 29 -2.16 6.60 7.03
CA PRO A 29 -1.85 7.42 8.21
C PRO A 29 -1.12 6.63 9.29
N ALA A 30 -0.14 7.25 9.95
CA ALA A 30 0.67 6.59 10.99
C ALA A 30 -0.17 5.97 12.12
N GLU A 31 -1.25 6.65 12.54
CA GLU A 31 -2.16 6.12 13.58
C GLU A 31 -2.85 4.83 13.12
N LEU A 32 -3.30 4.77 11.86
CA LEU A 32 -3.92 3.58 11.29
C LEU A 32 -2.86 2.48 11.11
N ALA A 33 -1.65 2.84 10.68
CA ALA A 33 -0.55 1.89 10.55
C ALA A 33 -0.21 1.23 11.88
N GLU A 34 -0.15 1.98 12.98
CA GLU A 34 0.10 1.42 14.31
C GLU A 34 -1.01 0.44 14.74
N GLN A 35 -2.28 0.78 14.50
CA GLN A 35 -3.41 -0.09 14.83
C GLN A 35 -3.37 -1.40 14.03
N LEU A 36 -3.16 -1.31 12.72
CA LEU A 36 -3.11 -2.47 11.83
C LEU A 36 -1.85 -3.31 12.07
N ALA A 37 -0.71 -2.70 12.39
CA ALA A 37 0.53 -3.42 12.70
C ALA A 37 0.38 -4.20 14.01
N ARG A 38 -0.23 -3.60 15.05
CA ARG A 38 -0.56 -4.29 16.30
C ARG A 38 -1.52 -5.46 16.09
N ALA A 39 -2.43 -5.35 15.13
CA ALA A 39 -3.33 -6.43 14.74
C ALA A 39 -2.67 -7.49 13.83
N GLY A 40 -1.40 -7.33 13.45
CA GLY A 40 -0.67 -8.23 12.56
C GLY A 40 -1.17 -8.20 11.11
N ARG A 41 -1.88 -7.13 10.70
CA ARG A 41 -2.49 -7.01 9.37
C ARG A 41 -1.58 -6.35 8.34
N ILE A 42 -0.56 -5.62 8.80
CA ILE A 42 0.43 -4.96 7.95
C ILE A 42 1.84 -5.16 8.53
N ASP A 43 2.85 -4.97 7.69
CA ASP A 43 4.27 -4.94 8.05
C ASP A 43 4.89 -3.59 7.63
N THR A 44 5.42 -2.85 8.60
CA THR A 44 6.09 -1.56 8.39
C THR A 44 7.61 -1.69 8.31
N HIS A 45 8.17 -2.90 8.41
CA HIS A 45 9.61 -3.11 8.27
C HIS A 45 10.08 -2.75 6.86
N ALA A 46 11.14 -1.94 6.79
CA ALA A 46 11.73 -1.48 5.53
C ALA A 46 12.08 -2.62 4.56
N LYS A 47 12.48 -3.79 5.08
CA LYS A 47 12.76 -4.99 4.25
C LYS A 47 11.52 -5.57 3.61
N ALA A 48 10.41 -5.65 4.36
CA ALA A 48 9.14 -6.18 3.86
C ALA A 48 8.54 -5.25 2.80
N VAL A 49 8.57 -3.93 3.07
CA VAL A 49 8.15 -2.91 2.12
C VAL A 49 8.98 -2.96 0.84
N ALA A 50 10.31 -2.98 0.94
CA ALA A 50 11.18 -3.04 -0.24
C ALA A 50 11.02 -4.34 -1.05
N ALA A 51 10.86 -5.48 -0.37
CA ALA A 51 10.60 -6.75 -1.04
C ALA A 51 9.26 -6.75 -1.79
N ALA A 52 8.22 -6.17 -1.18
CA ALA A 52 6.91 -6.05 -1.82
C ALA A 52 6.89 -5.02 -2.95
N GLU A 53 7.60 -3.89 -2.83
CA GLU A 53 7.78 -2.92 -3.93
C GLU A 53 8.53 -3.58 -5.11
N ALA A 54 9.52 -4.45 -4.85
CA ALA A 54 10.22 -5.19 -5.89
C ALA A 54 9.38 -6.33 -6.52
N ALA A 55 8.45 -6.90 -5.76
CA ALA A 55 7.56 -7.97 -6.20
C ALA A 55 6.27 -7.47 -6.87
N GLN A 56 5.94 -6.18 -6.73
CA GLN A 56 4.79 -5.60 -7.40
C GLN A 56 5.00 -5.69 -8.93
N PRO A 57 4.04 -6.27 -9.67
CA PRO A 57 4.07 -6.17 -11.12
C PRO A 57 4.05 -4.68 -11.46
N ALA A 58 4.98 -4.23 -12.33
CA ALA A 58 4.94 -2.89 -12.87
C ALA A 58 3.50 -2.60 -13.30
N ALA A 59 2.92 -1.52 -12.78
CA ALA A 59 1.55 -1.15 -13.13
C ALA A 59 1.42 -1.23 -14.66
N PRO A 60 0.35 -1.85 -15.20
CA PRO A 60 0.17 -1.84 -16.65
C PRO A 60 0.24 -0.38 -17.08
N ALA A 61 1.14 -0.08 -18.01
CA ALA A 61 1.18 1.22 -18.66
C ALA A 61 -0.25 1.52 -19.07
N ALA A 62 -0.78 2.67 -18.65
CA ALA A 62 -2.11 3.08 -19.07
C ALA A 62 -2.14 2.97 -20.60
N ASP A 63 -2.88 1.99 -21.12
CA ASP A 63 -3.17 1.86 -22.54
C ASP A 63 -3.95 3.12 -22.92
N VAL A 64 -3.21 4.12 -23.40
CA VAL A 64 -3.73 5.27 -24.10
C VAL A 64 -4.22 4.74 -25.45
N ILE A 65 -5.47 4.27 -25.47
CA ILE A 65 -6.21 4.14 -26.72
C ILE A 65 -6.79 5.53 -26.99
N GLU A 66 -5.97 6.42 -27.57
CA GLU A 66 -6.51 7.54 -28.33
C GLU A 66 -6.99 6.97 -29.68
N ALA A 67 -8.30 6.76 -29.77
CA ALA A 67 -9.01 6.75 -31.05
C ALA A 67 -9.28 8.20 -31.48
N GLU A 68 -9.59 8.39 -32.78
CA GLU A 68 -9.91 9.63 -33.53
C GLU A 68 -8.73 10.09 -34.43
N ASP A 69 -8.78 10.16 -35.76
CA ASP A 69 -9.82 10.03 -36.81
C ASP A 69 -9.14 9.54 -38.11
#